data_AF-A0A2N3BQL3-F1
#
_entry.id   AF-A0A2N3BQL3-F1
#
_cell.length_a   1.000
_cell.length_b   1.000
_cell.length_c   1.000
_cell.angle_alpha   90.00
_cell.angle_beta   90.00
_cell.angle_gamma   90.00
#
_symmetry.space_group_name_H-M   'P 1'
#
loop_
_entity.id
_entity.type
_entity.pdbx_description
1 polymer ?
#
loop_
_entity_poly.entity_id
_entity_poly.type
_entity_poly.pdbx_seq_one_letter_code
_entity_poly.pdbx_strand_id
1 'polypeptide(L)'
;MTPGRGSAALFAALVAACLAPGPAPAEVAEPDGYRTADYRAEVPATLAGARVLDPAAAHERWLSGAAAFVDVLPNPPRPANLPAGTVWRDKPRHSIPGAIWLANAGYGALAPAMEDYFRAGLARVSGGNPDHPLVFFCLAECWMSWNAARRAVGYGYSQVNWFPAGTDGWAEGGWPTELLTPEPGGQ
;
A
#
# COMPACT_ATOMS: atom_id res chain seq x y z
N MET A 1 -77.91 -42.91 16.08
CA MET A 1 -77.74 -41.50 15.66
C MET A 1 -76.34 -41.06 16.05
N THR A 2 -75.48 -40.81 15.06
CA THR A 2 -74.18 -40.07 15.14
C THR A 2 -74.41 -38.61 15.58
N PRO A 3 -73.40 -37.77 15.95
CA PRO A 3 -71.95 -37.76 15.58
C PRO A 3 -71.01 -37.62 16.82
N GLY A 4 -69.68 -37.72 16.82
CA GLY A 4 -68.64 -37.40 15.84
C GLY A 4 -67.83 -36.19 16.33
N ARG A 5 -66.64 -36.40 16.90
CA ARG A 5 -65.57 -35.40 17.18
C ARG A 5 -64.26 -36.20 17.24
N GLY A 6 -63.25 -36.07 16.37
CA GLY A 6 -62.73 -34.90 15.69
C GLY A 6 -61.32 -34.66 16.22
N SER A 7 -60.36 -35.51 15.85
CA SER A 7 -58.95 -35.39 16.25
C SER A 7 -58.30 -34.24 15.48
N ALA A 8 -58.00 -33.13 16.16
CA ALA A 8 -57.20 -32.04 15.62
C ALA A 8 -55.73 -32.27 16.00
N ALA A 9 -54.92 -32.74 15.05
CA ALA A 9 -53.47 -32.73 15.18
C ALA A 9 -52.95 -31.34 14.79
N LEU A 10 -52.39 -30.59 15.75
CA LEU A 10 -51.65 -29.37 15.49
C LEU A 10 -50.31 -29.72 14.83
N PHE A 11 -50.15 -29.41 13.55
CA PHE A 11 -48.84 -29.35 12.91
C PHE A 11 -48.16 -28.03 13.27
N ALA A 12 -47.17 -28.08 14.16
CA ALA A 12 -46.26 -26.96 14.40
C ALA A 12 -45.22 -26.91 13.25
N ALA A 13 -45.40 -25.98 12.31
CA ALA A 13 -44.42 -25.71 11.28
C ALA A 13 -43.27 -24.88 11.87
N LEU A 14 -42.11 -25.50 12.10
CA LEU A 14 -40.85 -24.78 12.33
C LEU A 14 -40.41 -24.15 11.00
N VAL A 15 -40.54 -22.83 10.90
CA VAL A 15 -39.92 -22.04 9.83
C VAL A 15 -38.44 -21.86 10.20
N ALA A 16 -37.58 -22.71 9.64
CA ALA A 16 -36.14 -22.48 9.68
C ALA A 16 -35.81 -21.31 8.73
N ALA A 17 -35.60 -20.13 9.29
CA ALA A 17 -35.11 -18.98 8.55
C ALA A 17 -33.63 -19.21 8.19
N CYS A 18 -33.38 -19.62 6.94
CA CYS A 18 -32.04 -19.66 6.37
C CYS A 18 -31.49 -18.23 6.31
N LEU A 19 -30.56 -17.89 7.21
CA LEU A 19 -29.72 -16.71 7.05
C LEU A 19 -28.79 -16.97 5.85
N ALA A 20 -29.13 -16.39 4.70
CA ALA A 20 -28.21 -16.34 3.58
C ALA A 20 -27.07 -15.38 3.92
N PRO A 21 -25.79 -15.76 3.77
CA PRO A 21 -24.68 -14.83 3.90
C PRO A 21 -24.84 -13.71 2.87
N GLY A 22 -24.75 -12.47 3.33
CA GLY A 22 -24.78 -11.30 2.45
C GLY A 22 -23.59 -11.30 1.48
N PRO A 23 -23.66 -10.52 0.38
CA PRO A 23 -22.54 -10.39 -0.54
C PRO A 23 -21.31 -9.85 0.22
N ALA A 24 -20.18 -10.55 0.10
CA ALA A 24 -18.91 -10.04 0.58
C ALA A 24 -18.59 -8.70 -0.14
N PRO A 25 -17.96 -7.73 0.54
CA PRO A 25 -17.52 -6.51 -0.12
C PRO A 25 -16.65 -6.85 -1.33
N ALA A 26 -16.87 -6.16 -2.44
CA ALA A 26 -16.12 -6.38 -3.67
C ALA A 26 -14.67 -5.94 -3.45
N GLU A 27 -13.74 -6.89 -3.55
CA GLU A 27 -12.32 -6.65 -3.42
C GLU A 27 -11.83 -5.70 -4.53
N VAL A 28 -10.94 -4.77 -4.18
CA VAL A 28 -10.38 -3.81 -5.14
C VAL A 28 -9.51 -4.56 -6.16
N ALA A 29 -9.94 -4.57 -7.42
CA ALA A 29 -9.20 -5.24 -8.49
C ALA A 29 -7.89 -4.51 -8.84
N GLU A 30 -6.87 -5.28 -9.22
CA GLU A 30 -5.66 -4.73 -9.81
C GLU A 30 -5.98 -4.07 -11.17
N PRO A 31 -5.64 -2.78 -11.40
CA PRO A 31 -5.85 -2.15 -12.68
C PRO A 31 -4.84 -2.61 -13.73
N ASP A 32 -5.20 -2.52 -15.02
CA ASP A 32 -4.30 -2.82 -16.14
C ASP A 32 -3.12 -1.85 -16.25
N GLY A 33 -3.21 -0.67 -15.64
CA GLY A 33 -2.19 0.38 -15.66
C GLY A 33 -1.85 0.89 -14.26
N TYR A 34 -1.27 2.07 -14.19
CA TYR A 34 -1.03 2.75 -12.92
C TYR A 34 -2.28 3.50 -12.45
N ARG A 35 -2.50 3.56 -11.14
CA ARG A 35 -3.50 4.46 -10.55
C ARG A 35 -3.07 5.91 -10.78
N THR A 36 -3.95 6.76 -11.30
CA THR A 36 -3.63 8.16 -11.63
C THR A 36 -4.33 9.20 -10.73
N ALA A 37 -5.29 8.78 -9.91
CA ALA A 37 -6.08 9.63 -9.01
C ALA A 37 -6.39 8.92 -7.69
N ASP A 38 -6.90 9.65 -6.70
CA ASP A 38 -7.31 9.14 -5.37
C ASP A 38 -6.27 8.22 -4.73
N TYR A 39 -5.04 8.71 -4.60
CA TYR A 39 -3.93 7.88 -4.11
C TYR A 39 -4.09 7.40 -2.66
N ARG A 40 -5.01 8.01 -1.90
CA ARG A 40 -5.38 7.65 -0.52
C ARG A 40 -6.74 6.95 -0.55
N ALA A 41 -6.74 5.64 -0.83
CA ALA A 41 -7.94 4.82 -0.96
C ALA A 41 -7.56 3.34 -0.78
N GLU A 42 -8.57 2.49 -0.56
CA GLU A 42 -8.40 1.04 -0.52
C GLU A 42 -7.63 0.56 -1.75
N VAL A 43 -6.64 -0.31 -1.50
CA VAL A 43 -5.72 -0.86 -2.50
C VAL A 43 -6.02 -2.34 -2.73
N PRO A 44 -5.64 -2.93 -3.87
CA PRO A 44 -5.81 -4.36 -4.09
C PRO A 44 -5.08 -5.16 -3.02
N ALA A 45 -5.59 -6.34 -2.66
CA ALA A 45 -4.86 -7.24 -1.76
C ALA A 45 -3.63 -7.89 -2.42
N THR A 46 -3.44 -7.65 -3.72
CA THR A 46 -2.46 -8.30 -4.59
C THR A 46 -1.69 -7.29 -5.44
N LEU A 47 -0.52 -7.72 -5.92
CA LEU A 47 0.24 -7.02 -6.95
C LEU A 47 0.92 -8.08 -7.82
N ALA A 48 0.49 -8.19 -9.08
CA ALA A 48 1.06 -9.14 -10.02
C ALA A 48 2.58 -8.94 -10.18
N GLY A 49 3.35 -10.01 -9.93
CA GLY A 49 4.81 -9.99 -10.02
C GLY A 49 5.54 -9.47 -8.76
N ALA A 50 4.81 -9.16 -7.68
CA ALA A 50 5.41 -8.81 -6.39
C ALA A 50 4.86 -9.67 -5.25
N ARG A 51 5.62 -9.72 -4.16
CA ARG A 51 5.19 -10.32 -2.89
C ARG A 51 4.55 -9.27 -2.00
N VAL A 52 3.31 -9.49 -1.58
CA VAL A 52 2.66 -8.63 -0.57
C VAL A 52 3.16 -9.02 0.81
N LEU A 53 3.60 -8.04 1.60
CA LEU A 53 4.06 -8.23 2.97
C LEU A 53 3.02 -7.68 3.95
N ASP A 54 2.70 -8.47 4.97
CA ASP A 54 2.04 -7.95 6.16
C ASP A 54 3.05 -7.21 7.07
N PRO A 55 2.62 -6.53 8.15
CA PRO A 55 3.53 -5.82 9.05
C PRO A 55 4.61 -6.71 9.67
N ALA A 56 4.28 -7.93 10.09
CA ALA A 56 5.23 -8.83 10.72
C ALA A 56 6.32 -9.28 9.73
N ALA A 57 5.94 -9.66 8.51
CA ALA A 57 6.86 -10.04 7.45
C ALA A 57 7.74 -8.86 6.99
N ALA A 58 7.20 -7.64 6.94
CA ALA A 58 7.99 -6.45 6.67
C ALA A 58 9.03 -6.19 7.77
N HIS A 59 8.65 -6.31 9.04
CA HIS A 59 9.57 -6.15 10.16
C HIS A 59 10.66 -7.24 10.19
N GLU A 60 10.33 -8.50 9.94
CA GLU A 60 11.32 -9.58 9.82
C GLU A 60 12.32 -9.34 8.69
N ARG A 61 11.85 -8.84 7.54
CA ARG A 61 12.71 -8.46 6.41
C ARG A 61 13.62 -7.29 6.74
N TRP A 62 13.12 -6.33 7.50
CA TRP A 62 13.93 -5.21 7.99
C TRP A 62 15.02 -5.68 8.95
N LEU A 63 14.68 -6.52 9.93
CA LEU A 63 15.65 -7.08 10.89
C LEU A 63 16.77 -7.88 10.21
N SER A 64 16.47 -8.55 9.10
CA SER A 64 17.48 -9.32 8.37
C SER A 64 18.47 -8.44 7.61
N GLY A 65 18.18 -7.14 7.40
CA GLY A 65 19.01 -6.19 6.65
C GLY A 65 19.24 -6.57 5.18
N ALA A 66 18.45 -7.48 4.63
CA ALA A 66 18.68 -8.09 3.32
C ALA A 66 17.86 -7.46 2.19
N ALA A 67 17.02 -6.47 2.52
CA ALA A 67 16.17 -5.78 1.57
C ALA A 67 16.33 -4.27 1.71
N ALA A 68 16.28 -3.55 0.59
CA ALA A 68 16.23 -2.10 0.61
C ALA A 68 14.78 -1.65 0.75
N PHE A 69 14.51 -0.82 1.76
CA PHE A 69 13.20 -0.24 2.00
C PHE A 69 13.09 1.08 1.23
N VAL A 70 12.04 1.20 0.41
CA VAL A 70 11.81 2.33 -0.50
C VAL A 70 10.49 2.99 -0.13
N ASP A 71 10.59 4.14 0.52
CA ASP A 71 9.48 5.02 0.82
C ASP A 71 9.17 5.89 -0.40
N VAL A 72 7.91 5.94 -0.81
CA VAL A 72 7.46 6.76 -1.95
C VAL A 72 6.35 7.74 -1.59
N LEU A 73 6.18 8.06 -0.29
CA LEU A 73 5.21 9.07 0.14
C LEU A 73 5.43 10.38 -0.65
N PRO A 74 4.37 11.06 -1.13
CA PRO A 74 4.57 12.30 -1.85
C PRO A 74 5.07 13.39 -0.91
N ASN A 75 5.98 14.23 -1.43
CA ASN A 75 6.43 15.45 -0.77
C ASN A 75 6.06 16.63 -1.67
N PRO A 76 4.79 17.09 -1.62
CA PRO A 76 4.36 18.18 -2.50
C PRO A 76 5.12 19.47 -2.15
N PRO A 77 5.57 20.23 -3.15
CA PRO A 77 6.30 21.45 -2.90
C PRO A 77 5.42 22.50 -2.23
N ARG A 78 6.06 23.45 -1.57
CA ARG A 78 5.40 24.64 -1.02
C ARG A 78 4.48 25.28 -2.10
N PRO A 79 3.19 25.49 -1.82
CA PRO A 79 2.29 26.14 -2.76
C PRO A 79 2.80 27.53 -3.16
N ALA A 80 2.90 27.80 -4.46
CA ALA A 80 3.43 29.06 -4.99
C ALA A 80 2.55 30.28 -4.64
N ASN A 81 1.27 30.04 -4.36
CA ASN A 81 0.25 31.05 -4.07
C ASN A 81 -0.04 31.24 -2.57
N LEU A 82 0.91 30.90 -1.69
CA LEU A 82 0.77 31.18 -0.26
C LEU A 82 0.71 32.70 0.00
N PRO A 83 -0.27 33.19 0.80
CA PRO A 83 -0.35 34.60 1.16
C PRO A 83 0.96 35.10 1.80
N ALA A 84 1.34 36.35 1.50
CA ALA A 84 2.53 36.96 2.07
C ALA A 84 2.49 36.91 3.61
N GLY A 85 3.58 36.46 4.22
CA GLY A 85 3.66 36.26 5.67
C GLY A 85 3.20 34.89 6.19
N THR A 86 2.67 34.01 5.33
CA THR A 86 2.30 32.65 5.75
C THR A 86 3.55 31.79 5.93
N VAL A 87 3.79 31.36 7.17
CA VAL A 87 4.84 30.40 7.50
C VAL A 87 4.43 29.03 7.01
N TRP A 88 5.13 28.51 6.01
CA TRP A 88 5.03 27.12 5.58
C TRP A 88 6.04 26.28 6.35
N ARG A 89 5.60 25.15 6.90
CA ARG A 89 6.47 24.16 7.53
C ARG A 89 6.24 22.84 6.84
N ASP A 90 7.29 22.32 6.21
CA ASP A 90 7.25 20.95 5.69
C ASP A 90 6.96 19.99 6.84
N LYS A 91 6.04 19.06 6.60
CA LYS A 91 5.71 18.05 7.59
C LYS A 91 6.90 17.09 7.69
N PRO A 92 7.50 16.88 8.87
CA PRO A 92 8.56 15.91 9.04
C PRO A 92 8.10 14.51 8.60
N ARG A 93 8.92 13.81 7.82
CA ARG A 93 8.67 12.42 7.44
C ARG A 93 9.38 11.49 8.40
N HIS A 94 8.64 10.93 9.33
CA HIS A 94 9.10 9.77 10.10
C HIS A 94 8.83 8.51 9.28
N SER A 95 9.88 7.71 9.03
CA SER A 95 9.83 6.52 8.20
C SER A 95 10.53 5.32 8.86
N ILE A 96 10.54 4.19 8.15
CA ILE A 96 11.21 2.95 8.59
C ILE A 96 12.73 3.18 8.59
N PRO A 97 13.45 2.84 9.67
CA PRO A 97 14.89 3.10 9.73
C PRO A 97 15.70 2.45 8.61
N GLY A 98 16.61 3.20 8.00
CA GLY A 98 17.44 2.75 6.88
C GLY A 98 16.74 2.74 5.51
N ALA A 99 15.48 3.19 5.43
CA ALA A 99 14.80 3.37 4.16
C ALA A 99 15.37 4.56 3.37
N ILE A 100 15.27 4.50 2.04
CA ILE A 100 15.42 5.69 1.19
C ILE A 100 14.05 6.29 0.88
N TRP A 101 13.99 7.61 0.73
CA TRP A 101 12.76 8.29 0.33
C TRP A 101 12.83 8.79 -1.11
N LEU A 102 12.25 8.01 -2.02
CA LEU A 102 12.05 8.39 -3.41
C LEU A 102 10.71 9.13 -3.54
N ALA A 103 10.67 10.34 -2.97
CA ALA A 103 9.46 11.15 -2.92
C ALA A 103 8.87 11.36 -4.32
N ASN A 104 7.53 11.35 -4.40
CA ASN A 104 6.78 11.59 -5.64
C ASN A 104 6.94 10.50 -6.73
N ALA A 105 7.84 9.53 -6.59
CA ALA A 105 8.07 8.48 -7.59
C ALA A 105 6.90 7.47 -7.71
N GLY A 106 5.93 7.52 -6.81
CA GLY A 106 4.73 6.68 -6.84
C GLY A 106 3.53 7.25 -7.62
N TYR A 107 3.62 8.45 -8.21
CA TYR A 107 2.57 8.94 -9.09
C TYR A 107 2.33 7.99 -10.28
N GLY A 108 1.09 7.95 -10.78
CA GLY A 108 0.71 7.05 -11.86
C GLY A 108 1.42 7.35 -13.17
N ALA A 109 1.41 8.62 -13.58
CA ALA A 109 2.22 9.14 -14.67
C ALA A 109 3.45 9.84 -14.08
N LEU A 110 4.64 9.43 -14.51
CA LEU A 110 5.89 10.11 -14.16
C LEU A 110 6.38 10.90 -15.37
N ALA A 111 6.87 12.13 -15.11
CA ALA A 111 7.69 12.80 -16.09
C ALA A 111 9.00 12.01 -16.31
N PRO A 112 9.64 12.08 -17.50
CA PRO A 112 10.86 11.32 -17.77
C PRO A 112 11.95 11.49 -16.71
N ALA A 113 12.18 12.72 -16.23
CA ALA A 113 13.15 12.99 -15.18
C ALA A 113 12.82 12.30 -13.84
N MET A 114 11.54 12.16 -13.49
CA MET A 114 11.10 11.47 -12.28
C MET A 114 11.21 9.94 -12.44
N GLU A 115 11.01 9.43 -13.65
CA GLU A 115 11.29 8.03 -13.98
C GLU A 115 12.79 7.71 -13.89
N ASP A 116 13.65 8.57 -14.43
CA ASP A 116 15.11 8.44 -14.34
C ASP A 116 15.58 8.51 -12.87
N TYR A 117 15.03 9.45 -12.09
CA TYR A 117 15.26 9.55 -10.65
C TYR A 117 14.88 8.25 -9.92
N PHE A 118 13.70 7.70 -10.21
CA PHE A 118 13.26 6.44 -9.61
C PHE A 118 14.21 5.28 -9.97
N ARG A 119 14.56 5.14 -11.25
CA ARG A 119 15.50 4.10 -11.72
C ARG A 119 16.88 4.22 -11.06
N ALA A 120 17.42 5.44 -10.99
CA ALA A 120 18.71 5.70 -10.35
C ALA A 120 18.68 5.37 -8.85
N GLY A 121 17.60 5.73 -8.16
CA GLY A 121 17.38 5.38 -6.76
C GLY A 121 17.39 3.87 -6.53
N LEU A 122 16.62 3.12 -7.32
CA LEU A 122 16.57 1.65 -7.22
C LEU A 122 17.91 1.02 -7.55
N ALA A 123 18.60 1.46 -8.61
CA ALA A 123 19.92 0.95 -8.97
C ALA A 123 20.93 1.18 -7.84
N ARG A 124 20.90 2.35 -7.19
CA ARG A 124 21.79 2.66 -6.07
C ARG A 124 21.60 1.72 -4.89
N VAL A 125 20.35 1.51 -4.43
CA VAL A 125 20.10 0.68 -3.24
C VAL A 125 20.15 -0.81 -3.51
N SER A 126 20.03 -1.22 -4.77
CA SER A 126 20.24 -2.61 -5.19
C SER A 126 21.68 -2.92 -5.59
N GLY A 127 22.57 -1.92 -5.66
CA GLY A 127 23.90 -2.08 -6.25
C GLY A 127 23.87 -2.46 -7.74
N GLY A 128 22.78 -2.10 -8.45
CA GLY A 128 22.53 -2.46 -9.84
C GLY A 128 22.06 -3.91 -10.03
N ASN A 129 21.82 -4.66 -8.96
CA ASN A 129 21.39 -6.06 -9.03
C ASN A 129 19.84 -6.16 -9.08
N PRO A 130 19.24 -6.62 -10.20
CA PRO A 130 17.79 -6.78 -10.30
C PRO A 130 17.21 -7.85 -9.34
N ASP A 131 18.05 -8.73 -8.82
CA ASP A 131 17.66 -9.75 -7.84
C ASP A 131 17.77 -9.28 -6.39
N HIS A 132 18.25 -8.05 -6.14
CA HIS A 132 18.28 -7.50 -4.80
C HIS A 132 16.84 -7.28 -4.29
N PRO A 133 16.48 -7.76 -3.09
CA PRO A 133 15.15 -7.53 -2.54
C PRO A 133 14.84 -6.05 -2.32
N LEU A 134 13.70 -5.60 -2.84
CA LEU A 134 13.18 -4.25 -2.64
C LEU A 134 11.84 -4.33 -1.91
N VAL A 135 11.62 -3.47 -0.91
CA VAL A 135 10.36 -3.34 -0.20
C VAL A 135 9.80 -1.95 -0.43
N PHE A 136 8.70 -1.85 -1.16
CA PHE A 136 8.03 -0.58 -1.47
C PHE A 136 6.92 -0.29 -0.47
N PHE A 137 6.90 0.92 0.07
CA PHE A 137 5.89 1.33 1.04
C PHE A 137 5.62 2.85 1.01
N CYS A 138 4.56 3.24 1.70
CA CYS A 138 4.07 4.61 1.84
C CYS A 138 3.36 4.67 3.21
N LEU A 139 2.12 5.15 3.27
CA LEU A 139 1.15 4.98 4.36
C LEU A 139 0.20 3.82 4.03
N ALA A 140 -0.63 3.36 4.99
CA ALA A 140 -1.70 2.39 4.72
C ALA A 140 -2.68 2.95 3.69
N GLU A 141 -3.29 2.16 2.81
CA GLU A 141 -4.21 2.67 1.76
C GLU A 141 -3.55 3.67 0.80
N CYS A 142 -2.32 3.37 0.36
CA CYS A 142 -1.56 4.24 -0.53
C CYS A 142 -1.30 3.59 -1.90
N TRP A 143 -1.99 4.06 -2.93
CA TRP A 143 -1.76 3.60 -4.31
C TRP A 143 -0.38 3.97 -4.87
N MET A 144 0.31 4.95 -4.27
CA MET A 144 1.64 5.32 -4.73
C MET A 144 2.69 4.22 -4.51
N SER A 145 2.61 3.49 -3.39
CA SER A 145 3.50 2.34 -3.15
C SER A 145 3.16 1.17 -4.07
N TRP A 146 1.88 0.96 -4.37
CA TRP A 146 1.45 -0.04 -5.37
C TRP A 146 2.00 0.30 -6.76
N ASN A 147 1.85 1.54 -7.21
CA ASN A 147 2.39 2.01 -8.50
C ASN A 147 3.91 1.84 -8.57
N ALA A 148 4.64 2.22 -7.51
CA ALA A 148 6.09 2.13 -7.45
C ALA A 148 6.57 0.67 -7.53
N ALA A 149 5.94 -0.23 -6.77
CA ALA A 149 6.24 -1.67 -6.80
C ALA A 149 5.96 -2.25 -8.20
N ARG A 150 4.78 -1.98 -8.77
CA ARG A 150 4.43 -2.41 -10.14
C ARG A 150 5.46 -1.92 -11.17
N ARG A 151 5.91 -0.68 -11.02
CA ARG A 151 6.90 -0.09 -11.92
C ARG A 151 8.25 -0.81 -11.81
N ALA A 152 8.69 -1.15 -10.59
CA ALA A 152 9.89 -1.95 -10.38
C ALA A 152 9.79 -3.35 -11.00
N VAL A 153 8.62 -4.01 -10.90
CA VAL A 153 8.36 -5.27 -11.62
C VAL A 153 8.53 -5.07 -13.13
N GLY A 154 7.93 -4.01 -13.68
CA GLY A 154 8.07 -3.67 -15.10
C GLY A 154 9.50 -3.33 -15.54
N TYR A 155 10.40 -3.01 -14.61
CA TYR A 155 11.82 -2.76 -14.88
C TYR A 155 12.67 -4.04 -14.83
N GLY A 156 12.08 -5.18 -14.47
CA GLY A 156 12.76 -6.46 -14.41
C GLY A 156 13.38 -6.80 -13.05
N TYR A 157 13.04 -6.06 -11.98
CA TYR A 157 13.42 -6.49 -10.63
C TYR A 157 12.64 -7.77 -10.27
N SER A 158 13.34 -8.80 -9.80
CA SER A 158 12.77 -10.13 -9.56
C SER A 158 12.29 -10.34 -8.13
N GLN A 159 12.79 -9.54 -7.18
CA GLN A 159 12.48 -9.61 -5.76
C GLN A 159 11.74 -8.36 -5.27
N VAL A 160 10.64 -8.02 -5.94
CA VAL A 160 9.77 -6.90 -5.56
C VAL A 160 8.84 -7.34 -4.44
N ASN A 161 8.89 -6.63 -3.33
CA ASN A 161 7.98 -6.77 -2.21
C ASN A 161 7.21 -5.47 -2.02
N TRP A 162 5.91 -5.56 -1.75
CA TRP A 162 5.06 -4.42 -1.50
C TRP A 162 4.46 -4.54 -0.10
N PHE A 163 4.65 -3.50 0.71
CA PHE A 163 4.14 -3.43 2.08
C PHE A 163 2.98 -2.42 2.14
N PRO A 164 1.72 -2.87 1.92
CA PRO A 164 0.55 -1.99 1.80
C PRO A 164 0.19 -1.25 3.09
N ALA A 165 0.45 -1.82 4.26
CA ALA A 165 0.16 -1.15 5.54
C ALA A 165 1.10 0.03 5.83
N GLY A 166 2.22 0.11 5.12
CA GLY A 166 3.13 1.25 5.16
C GLY A 166 3.62 1.61 6.55
N THR A 167 3.95 2.88 6.75
CA THR A 167 4.43 3.38 8.05
C THR A 167 3.35 3.37 9.14
N ASP A 168 2.07 3.31 8.78
CA ASP A 168 0.98 3.24 9.75
C ASP A 168 0.97 1.86 10.42
N GLY A 169 0.95 0.77 9.62
CA GLY A 169 1.05 -0.59 10.15
C GLY A 169 2.40 -0.87 10.83
N TRP A 170 3.47 -0.20 10.39
CA TRP A 170 4.76 -0.23 11.10
C TRP A 170 4.67 0.39 12.50
N ALA A 171 4.04 1.56 12.61
CA ALA A 171 3.87 2.26 13.88
C ALA A 171 2.92 1.51 14.83
N GLU A 172 1.86 0.89 14.31
CA GLU A 172 0.95 0.02 15.07
C GLU A 172 1.69 -1.19 15.66
N GLY A 173 2.70 -1.71 14.96
CA GLY A 173 3.60 -2.76 15.48
C GLY A 173 4.53 -2.30 16.61
N GLY A 174 4.58 -1.00 16.92
CA GLY A 174 5.43 -0.44 17.97
C GLY A 174 6.92 -0.38 17.63
N TRP A 175 7.27 -0.46 16.34
CA TRP A 175 8.65 -0.47 15.87
C TRP A 175 9.22 0.95 15.70
N PRO A 176 10.55 1.13 15.80
CA PRO A 176 11.17 2.45 15.74
C PRO A 176 10.96 3.13 14.39
N THR A 177 10.90 4.46 14.40
CA THR A 177 10.92 5.28 13.18
C THR A 177 12.05 6.29 13.25
N GLU A 178 12.58 6.72 12.11
CA GLU A 178 13.57 7.78 12.02
C GLU A 178 13.09 8.93 11.13
N LEU A 179 13.66 10.11 11.34
CA LEU A 179 13.40 11.26 10.46
C LEU A 179 14.13 11.02 9.13
N LEU A 180 13.39 11.09 8.04
CA LEU A 180 13.89 10.85 6.69
C LEU A 180 13.73 12.10 5.83
N THR A 181 14.76 12.41 5.04
CA THR A 181 14.74 13.48 4.04
C THR A 181 14.61 12.89 2.63
N PRO A 182 13.92 13.56 1.69
CA PRO A 182 13.85 13.07 0.32
C PRO A 182 15.24 12.93 -0.29
N GLU A 183 15.43 11.89 -1.10
CA GLU A 183 16.64 11.76 -1.91
C GLU A 183 16.73 12.92 -2.91
N PRO A 184 17.95 13.46 -3.17
CA PRO A 184 18.13 14.57 -4.10
C PRO A 184 17.48 14.31 -5.47
N GLY A 185 16.68 15.25 -5.96
CA GLY A 185 15.95 15.13 -7.23
C GLY A 185 14.47 14.73 -7.11
N GLY A 186 13.98 14.41 -5.90
CA GLY A 186 12.56 14.07 -5.65
C GLY A 186 11.61 15.26 -5.50
N GLN A 187 11.92 16.42 -6.09
CA GLN A 187 11.10 17.65 -6.00
C GLN A 187 10.28 17.91 -7.26
#